data_AF-A0A218WCF6-F1
#
_entry.id   AF-A0A218WCF6-F1
#
_cell.length_a   1.000
_cell.length_b   1.000
_cell.length_c   1.000
_cell.angle_alpha   90.00
_cell.angle_beta   90.00
_cell.angle_gamma   90.00
#
_symmetry.space_group_name_H-M   'P 1'
#
loop_
_entity.id
_entity.type
_entity.pdbx_description
1 polymer ?
#
loop_
_entity_poly.entity_id
_entity_poly.type
_entity_poly.pdbx_seq_one_letter_code
_entity_poly.pdbx_strand_id
1 'polypeptide(L)'
;MYTTTRTHNNASCVSPQFDPIIRCLVNESMSKVTPVVTKDTNIAHDWAITILICGNTDKLTGTVTLDEEKLSKALDVYIHVGSYIPMIFGTNGAQLALVGRGRIIAAAKHSDWLRGRKYVEQLRPPSVNELLLSNDGDHILEGSVTDFFVVTQRGEKSADVKESTYSSFEVQTAPLGDGVLSCCYIRQLVIEVCLEKGIPVREVAPSWSMREWREEAFVTSQLHCLRRDHSWH
;
A
#
# COMPACT_ATOMS: atom_id res chain seq x y z
N MET A 1 12.05 -9.01 -2.31
CA MET A 1 11.09 -8.20 -1.53
C MET A 1 11.39 -6.73 -1.79
N TYR A 2 10.45 -5.95 -2.35
CA TYR A 2 10.68 -4.54 -2.70
C TYR A 2 9.89 -3.64 -1.74
N THR A 3 10.55 -2.80 -0.94
CA THR A 3 9.86 -1.85 -0.08
C THR A 3 10.26 -0.45 -0.50
N THR A 4 9.33 0.30 -1.08
CA THR A 4 9.44 1.75 -1.10
C THR A 4 9.10 2.26 0.31
N THR A 5 9.92 3.13 0.88
CA THR A 5 9.65 3.73 2.20
C THR A 5 9.80 5.24 2.03
N ARG A 6 8.72 5.99 2.25
CA ARG A 6 8.83 7.41 2.56
C ARG A 6 9.30 7.49 4.01
N THR A 7 10.38 8.21 4.28
CA THR A 7 10.95 8.28 5.64
C THR A 7 10.02 9.06 6.56
N HIS A 8 9.16 8.33 7.26
CA HIS A 8 8.88 8.54 8.67
C HIS A 8 8.96 7.17 9.35
N ASN A 9 9.60 7.14 10.51
CA ASN A 9 10.09 5.94 11.18
C ASN A 9 9.04 4.81 11.30
N ASN A 10 9.54 3.58 11.10
CA ASN A 10 8.91 2.27 11.35
C ASN A 10 7.90 1.76 10.32
N ALA A 11 8.30 0.76 9.53
CA ALA A 11 7.39 -0.29 9.06
C ALA A 11 8.16 -1.56 8.64
N SER A 12 7.63 -2.70 9.07
CA SER A 12 8.21 -4.04 8.99
C SER A 12 7.15 -5.04 8.53
N CYS A 13 7.51 -6.01 7.70
CA CYS A 13 6.74 -7.25 7.51
C CYS A 13 7.63 -8.37 6.94
N VAL A 14 8.19 -9.22 7.80
CA VAL A 14 8.71 -10.55 7.44
C VAL A 14 8.34 -11.53 8.56
N SER A 15 8.35 -12.84 8.29
CA SER A 15 8.13 -13.91 9.28
C SER A 15 8.84 -13.65 10.62
N PRO A 16 8.17 -13.88 11.78
CA PRO A 16 8.60 -13.35 13.08
C PRO A 16 10.00 -13.77 13.54
N GLN A 17 10.52 -14.90 13.04
CA GLN A 17 11.84 -15.42 13.40
C GLN A 17 13.01 -14.78 12.62
N PHE A 18 12.77 -14.24 11.42
CA PHE A 18 13.81 -13.66 10.56
C PHE A 18 13.68 -12.14 10.39
N ASP A 19 12.55 -11.58 10.83
CA ASP A 19 12.28 -10.15 10.88
C ASP A 19 13.37 -9.33 11.62
N PRO A 20 13.90 -9.73 12.80
CA PRO A 20 14.94 -8.94 13.46
C PRO A 20 16.25 -8.87 12.66
N ILE A 21 16.65 -9.97 12.01
CA ILE A 21 17.89 -10.03 11.21
C ILE A 21 17.76 -9.16 9.97
N ILE A 22 16.63 -9.27 9.27
CA ILE A 22 16.34 -8.48 8.08
C ILE A 22 16.24 -6.99 8.43
N ARG A 23 15.57 -6.64 9.52
CA ARG A 23 15.51 -5.25 10.02
C ARG A 23 16.90 -4.73 10.36
N CYS A 24 17.73 -5.52 11.03
CA CYS A 24 19.09 -5.13 11.37
C CYS A 24 19.91 -4.83 10.10
N LEU A 25 19.88 -5.74 9.12
CA LEU A 25 20.59 -5.60 7.85
C LEU A 25 20.12 -4.36 7.05
N VAL A 26 18.82 -4.12 7.02
CA VAL A 26 18.24 -2.93 6.37
C VAL A 26 18.66 -1.66 7.11
N ASN A 27 18.61 -1.64 8.44
CA ASN A 27 18.99 -0.48 9.24
C ASN A 27 20.48 -0.14 9.10
N GLU A 28 21.35 -1.16 9.10
CA GLU A 28 22.79 -1.00 8.85
C GLU A 28 23.08 -0.48 7.44
N SER A 29 22.29 -0.91 6.45
CA SER A 29 22.43 -0.43 5.07
C SER A 29 21.93 1.01 4.95
N MET A 30 20.81 1.34 5.60
CA MET A 30 20.25 2.69 5.63
C MET A 30 21.16 3.68 6.34
N SER A 31 21.79 3.31 7.45
CA SER A 31 22.70 4.20 8.20
C SER A 31 23.90 4.66 7.35
N LYS A 32 24.30 3.88 6.35
CA LYS A 32 25.34 4.22 5.37
C LYS A 32 24.83 5.18 4.29
N VAL A 33 23.55 5.08 3.91
CA VAL A 33 22.95 5.87 2.83
C VAL A 33 22.43 7.22 3.33
N THR A 34 21.88 7.28 4.56
CA THR A 34 21.32 8.51 5.14
C THR A 34 22.23 9.74 5.03
N PRO A 35 23.55 9.66 5.34
CA PRO A 35 24.44 10.81 5.24
C PRO A 35 24.69 11.31 3.82
N VAL A 36 24.43 10.48 2.80
CA VAL A 36 24.54 10.87 1.38
C VAL A 36 23.31 11.68 0.98
N VAL A 37 22.11 11.21 1.37
CA VAL A 37 20.84 11.87 1.07
C VAL A 37 20.70 13.22 1.78
N THR A 38 21.22 13.36 3.00
CA THR A 38 21.10 14.60 3.79
C THR A 38 22.13 15.67 3.42
N LYS A 39 23.19 15.34 2.68
CA LYS A 39 24.20 16.30 2.22
C LYS A 39 23.74 17.13 1.01
N ASP A 40 22.84 16.60 0.19
CA ASP A 40 22.30 17.27 -1.00
C ASP A 40 21.09 18.19 -0.70
N THR A 41 21.03 18.77 0.50
CA THR A 41 19.87 19.52 1.00
C THR A 41 19.72 20.91 0.36
N ASN A 42 19.28 20.93 -0.89
CA ASN A 42 18.38 21.97 -1.35
C ASN A 42 16.98 21.61 -0.80
N ILE A 43 16.49 22.41 0.14
CA ILE A 43 15.37 22.16 1.09
C ILE A 43 14.01 21.83 0.42
N ALA A 44 13.93 21.78 -0.91
CA ALA A 44 12.68 21.69 -1.67
C ALA A 44 12.36 20.32 -2.30
N HIS A 45 13.15 19.26 -2.07
CA HIS A 45 12.94 17.96 -2.74
C HIS A 45 12.55 16.86 -1.75
N ASP A 46 11.40 16.23 -1.98
CA ASP A 46 11.08 14.93 -1.38
C ASP A 46 11.93 13.84 -2.03
N TRP A 47 12.24 12.78 -1.29
CA TRP A 47 13.01 11.64 -1.78
C TRP A 47 12.18 10.36 -1.71
N ALA A 48 12.26 9.55 -2.76
CA ALA A 48 11.73 8.19 -2.77
C ALA A 48 12.89 7.20 -2.55
N ILE A 49 12.76 6.40 -1.49
CA ILE A 49 13.73 5.35 -1.18
C ILE A 49 13.09 4.01 -1.49
N THR A 50 13.77 3.19 -2.30
CA THR A 50 13.35 1.82 -2.62
C THR A 50 14.41 0.85 -2.16
N ILE A 51 14.02 -0.09 -1.30
CA ILE A 51 14.88 -1.12 -0.73
C ILE A 51 14.48 -2.46 -1.34
N LEU A 52 15.43 -3.15 -1.98
CA LEU A 52 15.24 -4.48 -2.54
C LEU A 52 16.13 -5.47 -1.79
N ILE A 53 15.50 -6.51 -1.25
CA ILE A 53 16.19 -7.64 -0.63
C ILE A 53 16.11 -8.84 -1.57
N CYS A 54 17.28 -9.39 -1.91
CA CYS A 54 17.44 -10.55 -2.78
C CYS A 54 18.18 -11.67 -2.05
N GLY A 55 17.75 -12.92 -2.26
CA GLY A 55 18.49 -14.10 -1.81
C GLY A 55 19.47 -14.55 -2.88
N ASN A 56 20.73 -14.71 -2.50
CA ASN A 56 21.78 -15.20 -3.36
C ASN A 56 21.94 -16.72 -3.16
N THR A 57 21.38 -17.49 -4.10
CA THR A 57 21.38 -18.96 -4.05
C THR A 57 22.78 -19.56 -4.16
N ASP A 58 23.71 -18.85 -4.82
CA ASP A 58 25.09 -19.32 -4.98
C ASP A 58 25.86 -19.31 -3.66
N LYS A 59 25.43 -18.46 -2.71
CA LYS A 59 25.96 -18.41 -1.34
C LYS A 59 25.27 -19.41 -0.39
N LEU A 60 24.26 -20.14 -0.86
CA LEU A 60 23.42 -21.03 -0.04
C LEU A 60 23.75 -22.52 -0.20
N THR A 61 24.72 -22.88 -1.04
CA THR A 61 25.05 -24.29 -1.31
C THR A 61 25.76 -24.93 -0.10
N GLY A 62 25.07 -25.84 0.61
CA GLY A 62 25.77 -26.85 1.44
C GLY A 62 25.17 -27.32 2.76
N THR A 63 24.11 -26.71 3.33
CA THR A 63 23.56 -27.22 4.62
C THR A 63 22.04 -27.07 4.75
N VAL A 64 21.41 -28.10 5.35
CA VAL A 64 19.96 -28.23 5.60
C VAL A 64 19.45 -27.27 6.71
N THR A 65 20.36 -26.62 7.45
CA THR A 65 20.03 -25.65 8.51
C THR A 65 20.56 -24.25 8.16
N LEU A 66 19.63 -23.29 8.06
CA LEU A 66 19.91 -21.86 7.92
C LEU A 66 20.13 -21.29 9.33
N ASP A 67 21.39 -21.02 9.69
CA ASP A 67 21.72 -20.18 10.85
C ASP A 67 21.64 -18.69 10.47
N GLU A 68 21.60 -17.81 11.49
CA GLU A 68 21.44 -16.37 11.30
C GLU A 68 22.59 -15.73 10.50
N GLU A 69 23.81 -16.25 10.67
CA GLU A 69 25.02 -15.72 10.04
C GLU A 69 25.10 -16.10 8.55
N LYS A 70 24.67 -17.32 8.20
CA LYS A 70 24.52 -17.75 6.81
C LYS A 70 23.38 -17.03 6.13
N LEU A 71 22.28 -16.78 6.84
CA LEU A 71 21.16 -16.03 6.29
C LEU A 71 21.56 -14.59 5.95
N SER A 72 22.28 -13.89 6.83
CA SER A 72 22.75 -12.53 6.54
C SER A 72 23.74 -12.48 5.38
N LYS A 73 24.63 -13.47 5.25
CA LYS A 73 25.57 -13.59 4.12
C LYS A 73 24.89 -13.93 2.80
N ALA A 74 23.76 -14.64 2.85
CA ALA A 74 23.00 -15.04 1.68
C ALA A 74 22.02 -13.96 1.19
N LEU A 75 21.80 -12.89 1.95
CA LEU A 75 20.92 -11.79 1.57
C LEU A 75 21.73 -10.60 1.05
N ASP A 76 21.40 -10.16 -0.16
CA ASP A 76 21.92 -8.93 -0.74
C ASP A 76 20.85 -7.83 -0.62
N VAL A 77 21.25 -6.65 -0.11
CA VAL A 77 20.36 -5.48 0.06
C VAL A 77 20.78 -4.38 -0.91
N TYR A 78 19.84 -3.97 -1.75
CA TYR A 78 19.99 -2.87 -2.69
C TYR A 78 19.12 -1.70 -2.26
N ILE A 79 19.71 -0.51 -2.17
CA ILE A 79 19.00 0.72 -1.84
C ILE A 79 19.12 1.66 -3.04
N HIS A 80 17.97 2.06 -3.56
CA HIS A 80 17.87 3.10 -4.58
C HIS A 80 17.24 4.34 -3.95
N VAL A 81 17.89 5.49 -4.12
CA VAL A 81 17.35 6.79 -3.73
C VAL A 81 17.16 7.61 -4.98
N GLY A 82 15.93 8.06 -5.21
CA GLY A 82 15.57 8.94 -6.31
C GLY A 82 14.87 10.18 -5.79
N SER A 83 15.06 11.31 -6.49
CA SER A 83 14.26 12.50 -6.22
C SER A 83 12.79 12.21 -6.53
N TYR A 84 11.91 12.59 -5.62
CA TYR A 84 10.47 12.49 -5.76
C TYR A 84 9.88 13.87 -5.94
N ILE A 85 9.17 14.06 -7.05
CA ILE A 85 8.36 15.25 -7.26
C ILE A 85 6.91 14.80 -7.02
N PRO A 86 6.25 15.27 -5.95
CA PRO A 86 4.86 14.97 -5.71
C PRO A 86 4.04 15.36 -6.95
N MET A 87 3.29 14.41 -7.48
CA MET A 87 2.35 14.72 -8.56
C MET A 87 1.26 15.63 -7.98
N ILE A 88 1.16 16.86 -8.48
CA ILE A 88 0.07 17.77 -8.13
C ILE A 88 -1.19 17.25 -8.82
N PHE A 89 -2.11 16.71 -8.04
CA PHE A 89 -3.41 16.31 -8.56
C PHE A 89 -4.21 17.57 -8.91
N GLY A 90 -4.73 17.62 -10.14
CA GLY A 90 -5.73 18.62 -10.51
C GLY A 90 -7.06 18.36 -9.79
N THR A 91 -8.04 19.21 -10.01
CA THR A 91 -9.42 19.03 -9.49
C THR A 91 -10.15 17.82 -10.08
N ASN A 92 -9.56 17.15 -11.07
CA ASN A 92 -10.12 15.96 -11.69
C ASN A 92 -9.67 14.71 -10.90
N GLY A 93 -10.63 13.96 -10.39
CA GLY A 93 -10.38 12.75 -9.61
C GLY A 93 -9.75 11.62 -10.42
N ALA A 94 -9.34 10.52 -9.77
CA ALA A 94 -8.91 9.36 -10.54
C ALA A 94 -10.08 8.78 -11.35
N GLN A 95 -9.72 8.30 -12.54
CA GLN A 95 -10.58 7.44 -13.34
C GLN A 95 -10.18 6.02 -13.02
N LEU A 96 -11.15 5.24 -12.55
CA LEU A 96 -10.95 3.88 -12.07
C LEU A 96 -11.52 2.89 -13.07
N ALA A 97 -10.84 1.76 -13.25
CA ALA A 97 -11.42 0.58 -13.89
C ALA A 97 -11.15 -0.67 -13.05
N LEU A 98 -12.15 -1.53 -12.97
CA LEU A 98 -12.02 -2.83 -12.33
C LEU A 98 -11.35 -3.82 -13.29
N VAL A 99 -10.14 -4.26 -12.96
CA VAL A 99 -9.31 -5.10 -13.83
C VAL A 99 -8.53 -6.14 -13.04
N GLY A 100 -8.78 -7.41 -13.37
CA GLY A 100 -7.94 -8.52 -12.97
C GLY A 100 -8.10 -8.96 -11.52
N ARG A 101 -7.46 -10.09 -11.22
CA ARG A 101 -7.51 -10.74 -9.90
C ARG A 101 -6.57 -10.07 -8.89
N GLY A 102 -6.86 -10.29 -7.61
CA GLY A 102 -5.99 -9.91 -6.50
C GLY A 102 -4.62 -10.59 -6.54
N ARG A 103 -3.73 -10.16 -5.65
CA ARG A 103 -2.36 -10.67 -5.60
C ARG A 103 -2.33 -12.12 -5.13
N ILE A 104 -1.47 -12.93 -5.75
CA ILE A 104 -1.19 -14.30 -5.30
C ILE A 104 -0.46 -14.29 -3.95
N ILE A 105 0.48 -13.35 -3.75
CA ILE A 105 1.22 -13.15 -2.51
C ILE A 105 0.91 -11.74 -2.00
N ALA A 106 -0.16 -11.62 -1.24
CA ALA A 106 -0.63 -10.35 -0.69
C ALA A 106 0.03 -10.00 0.66
N ALA A 107 0.54 -10.99 1.38
CA ALA A 107 1.15 -10.79 2.68
C ALA A 107 2.49 -10.01 2.65
N ALA A 108 3.04 -9.72 1.47
CA ALA A 108 4.32 -9.03 1.31
C ALA A 108 4.43 -8.28 -0.03
N LYS A 109 5.28 -7.25 -0.09
CA LYS A 109 5.70 -6.63 -1.36
C LYS A 109 6.67 -7.53 -2.12
N HIS A 110 6.09 -8.51 -2.82
CA HIS A 110 6.85 -9.51 -3.55
C HIS A 110 7.09 -9.08 -5.00
N SER A 111 8.31 -9.28 -5.51
CA SER A 111 8.68 -8.90 -6.88
C SER A 111 7.88 -9.63 -7.96
N ASP A 112 7.29 -10.80 -7.65
CA ASP A 112 6.38 -11.49 -8.56
C ASP A 112 5.17 -10.64 -8.95
N TRP A 113 4.78 -9.69 -8.09
CA TRP A 113 3.72 -8.75 -8.43
C TRP A 113 4.05 -7.95 -9.69
N LEU A 114 5.32 -7.66 -9.97
CA LEU A 114 5.72 -6.98 -11.20
C LEU A 114 5.33 -7.78 -12.45
N ARG A 115 5.42 -9.12 -12.40
CA ARG A 115 5.02 -9.98 -13.52
C ARG A 115 3.50 -9.98 -13.70
N GLY A 116 2.76 -10.15 -12.61
CA GLY A 116 1.28 -10.13 -12.65
C GLY A 116 0.74 -8.78 -13.10
N ARG A 117 1.27 -7.71 -12.51
CA ARG A 117 0.92 -6.32 -12.81
C ARG A 117 1.10 -5.99 -14.29
N LYS A 118 2.18 -6.44 -14.93
CA LYS A 118 2.41 -6.17 -16.36
C LYS A 118 1.21 -6.56 -17.23
N TYR A 119 0.57 -7.70 -16.95
CA TYR A 119 -0.60 -8.14 -17.70
C TYR A 119 -1.85 -7.31 -17.38
N VAL A 120 -2.05 -6.95 -16.11
CA VAL A 120 -3.18 -6.09 -15.68
C VAL A 120 -3.06 -4.69 -16.30
N GLU A 121 -1.85 -4.14 -16.34
CA GLU A 121 -1.55 -2.83 -16.93
C GLU A 121 -1.79 -2.78 -18.44
N GLN A 122 -1.58 -3.89 -19.16
CA GLN A 122 -1.89 -3.98 -20.59
C GLN A 122 -3.39 -3.87 -20.89
N LEU A 123 -4.24 -4.14 -19.90
CA LEU A 123 -5.69 -4.02 -20.01
C LEU A 123 -6.20 -2.62 -19.65
N ARG A 124 -5.32 -1.68 -19.31
CA ARG A 124 -5.71 -0.31 -18.91
C ARG A 124 -6.40 0.42 -20.07
N PRO A 125 -7.65 0.90 -19.88
CA PRO A 125 -8.27 1.82 -20.82
C PRO A 125 -7.53 3.17 -20.86
N PRO A 126 -7.44 3.86 -22.02
CA PRO A 126 -6.63 5.07 -22.18
C PRO A 126 -6.97 6.23 -21.24
N SER A 127 -8.19 6.28 -20.73
CA SER A 127 -8.68 7.36 -19.86
C SER A 127 -8.46 7.05 -18.36
N VAL A 128 -8.21 5.78 -18.02
CA VAL A 128 -8.15 5.28 -16.66
C VAL A 128 -6.77 5.51 -16.05
N ASN A 129 -6.77 6.03 -14.82
CA ASN A 129 -5.56 6.37 -14.08
C ASN A 129 -5.21 5.37 -12.98
N GLU A 130 -6.16 4.54 -12.54
CA GLU A 130 -5.95 3.55 -11.49
C GLU A 130 -6.75 2.28 -11.79
N LEU A 131 -6.13 1.12 -11.55
CA LEU A 131 -6.72 -0.18 -11.83
C LEU A 131 -7.03 -0.86 -10.52
N LEU A 132 -8.29 -1.21 -10.32
CA LEU A 132 -8.78 -1.88 -9.12
C LEU A 132 -8.80 -3.39 -9.33
N LEU A 133 -8.33 -4.13 -8.34
CA LEU A 133 -8.27 -5.58 -8.35
C LEU A 133 -9.50 -6.17 -7.65
N SER A 134 -10.06 -7.22 -8.23
CA SER A 134 -11.17 -7.97 -7.65
C SER A 134 -11.10 -9.45 -8.04
N ASN A 135 -11.41 -10.35 -7.10
CA ASN A 135 -11.37 -11.78 -7.36
C ASN A 135 -12.63 -12.30 -8.06
N ASP A 136 -13.76 -11.65 -7.84
CA ASP A 136 -15.08 -12.05 -8.34
C ASP A 136 -15.70 -11.04 -9.32
N GLY A 137 -15.05 -9.89 -9.53
CA GLY A 137 -15.53 -8.82 -10.40
C GLY A 137 -16.54 -7.90 -9.73
N ASP A 138 -16.76 -8.03 -8.42
CA ASP A 138 -17.64 -7.12 -7.67
C ASP A 138 -16.96 -6.61 -6.39
N HIS A 139 -16.43 -7.48 -5.54
CA HIS A 139 -15.78 -7.07 -4.30
C HIS A 139 -14.38 -6.52 -4.59
N ILE A 140 -14.20 -5.22 -4.36
CA ILE A 140 -12.95 -4.52 -4.64
C ILE A 140 -11.96 -4.78 -3.50
N LEU A 141 -10.75 -5.20 -3.85
CA LEU A 141 -9.70 -5.48 -2.87
C LEU A 141 -8.79 -4.26 -2.68
N GLU A 142 -8.10 -3.87 -3.74
CA GLU A 142 -7.12 -2.78 -3.72
C GLU A 142 -6.84 -2.29 -5.15
N GLY A 143 -6.10 -1.20 -5.28
CA GLY A 143 -5.51 -0.79 -6.55
C GLY A 143 -4.24 -1.58 -6.89
N SER A 144 -3.70 -1.36 -8.09
CA SER A 144 -2.50 -2.09 -8.54
C SER A 144 -1.29 -1.85 -7.64
N VAL A 145 -1.19 -0.65 -7.06
CA VAL A 145 -0.13 -0.25 -6.12
C VAL A 145 -0.66 0.60 -4.97
N THR A 146 -1.97 0.69 -4.80
CA THR A 146 -2.64 1.55 -3.83
C THR A 146 -3.66 0.76 -3.01
N ASP A 147 -3.90 1.16 -1.78
CA ASP A 147 -5.07 0.72 -1.02
C ASP A 147 -6.31 1.49 -1.51
N PHE A 148 -7.49 0.92 -1.30
CA PHE A 148 -8.76 1.50 -1.72
C PHE A 148 -9.70 1.68 -0.53
N PHE A 149 -10.33 2.86 -0.47
CA PHE A 149 -11.27 3.25 0.56
C PHE A 149 -12.52 3.84 -0.06
N VAL A 150 -13.65 3.59 0.59
CA VAL A 150 -14.94 4.14 0.22
C VAL A 150 -15.57 4.78 1.43
N VAL A 151 -16.19 5.95 1.23
CA VAL A 151 -17.05 6.61 2.19
C VAL A 151 -18.50 6.37 1.77
N THR A 152 -19.26 5.70 2.63
CA THR A 152 -20.69 5.44 2.42
C THR A 152 -21.51 6.09 3.52
N GLN A 153 -22.71 6.54 3.19
CA GLN A 153 -23.66 6.97 4.21
C GLN A 153 -24.16 5.75 4.99
N ARG A 154 -24.19 5.84 6.32
CA ARG A 154 -24.72 4.80 7.18
C ARG A 154 -26.24 4.73 6.99
N GLY A 155 -26.71 3.67 6.36
CA GLY A 155 -28.14 3.42 6.18
C GLY A 155 -28.78 2.90 7.46
N GLU A 156 -29.06 3.79 8.41
CA GLU A 156 -30.18 3.72 9.37
C GLU A 156 -30.13 4.91 10.34
N LYS A 157 -31.11 5.81 10.23
CA LYS A 157 -31.35 6.87 11.22
C LYS A 157 -31.99 6.25 12.46
N SER A 158 -31.20 5.75 13.40
CA SER A 158 -31.70 5.48 14.75
C SER A 158 -31.97 6.83 15.44
N ALA A 159 -33.25 7.11 15.71
CA ALA A 159 -33.80 8.44 15.99
C ALA A 159 -33.36 9.14 17.30
N ASP A 160 -32.37 8.63 18.04
CA ASP A 160 -32.15 9.05 19.43
C ASP A 160 -30.70 9.43 19.81
N VAL A 161 -29.82 9.70 18.86
CA VAL A 161 -28.46 10.17 19.18
C VAL A 161 -28.28 11.60 18.69
N LYS A 162 -27.84 12.51 19.58
CA LYS A 162 -27.37 13.85 19.21
C LYS A 162 -26.19 13.71 18.25
N GLU A 163 -26.52 13.76 16.98
CA GLU A 163 -25.69 13.42 15.84
C GLU A 163 -24.53 14.43 15.71
N SER A 164 -23.29 13.96 15.80
CA SER A 164 -22.17 14.72 15.24
C SER A 164 -22.24 14.56 13.72
N THR A 165 -21.89 15.60 12.95
CA THR A 165 -21.99 15.62 11.48
C THR A 165 -21.28 14.45 10.78
N TYR A 166 -20.34 13.78 11.46
CA TYR A 166 -19.56 12.65 10.95
C TYR A 166 -20.14 11.26 11.28
N SER A 167 -21.13 11.17 12.18
CA SER A 167 -21.72 9.88 12.60
C SER A 167 -22.67 9.26 11.57
N SER A 168 -23.00 10.02 10.52
CA SER A 168 -23.81 9.59 9.38
C SER A 168 -23.00 8.91 8.28
N PHE A 169 -21.67 8.91 8.36
CA PHE A 169 -20.79 8.30 7.35
C PHE A 169 -19.96 7.17 7.94
N GLU A 170 -19.68 6.14 7.14
CA GLU A 170 -18.75 5.07 7.46
C GLU A 170 -17.70 4.93 6.36
N VAL A 171 -16.48 4.57 6.76
CA VAL A 171 -15.37 4.29 5.84
C VAL A 171 -15.23 2.79 5.69
N GLN A 172 -15.26 2.29 4.46
CA GLN A 172 -15.08 0.88 4.13
C GLN A 172 -13.74 0.65 3.42
N THR A 173 -13.06 -0.43 3.78
CA THR A 173 -11.83 -0.89 3.10
C THR A 173 -11.78 -2.41 3.12
N ALA A 174 -11.15 -3.03 2.13
CA ALA A 174 -11.06 -4.49 2.10
C ALA A 174 -10.22 -5.04 3.27
N PRO A 175 -10.60 -6.20 3.83
CA PRO A 175 -9.87 -6.83 4.91
C PRO A 175 -8.55 -7.44 4.40
N LEU A 176 -7.53 -7.49 5.28
CA LEU A 176 -6.22 -8.05 4.94
C LEU A 176 -6.27 -9.55 4.59
N GLY A 177 -7.26 -10.27 5.11
CA GLY A 177 -7.46 -11.69 4.88
C GLY A 177 -7.81 -12.07 3.43
N ASP A 178 -8.32 -11.11 2.64
CA ASP A 178 -8.87 -11.39 1.30
C ASP A 178 -7.85 -11.21 0.16
N GLY A 179 -6.56 -11.20 0.49
CA GLY A 179 -5.51 -11.02 -0.50
C GLY A 179 -5.16 -9.56 -0.80
N VAL A 180 -5.41 -8.67 0.17
CA VAL A 180 -4.99 -7.25 0.16
C VAL A 180 -3.58 -7.13 0.71
N LEU A 181 -2.80 -6.21 0.15
CA LEU A 181 -1.43 -5.96 0.54
C LEU A 181 -1.33 -5.47 1.99
N SER A 182 -0.92 -6.35 2.92
CA SER A 182 -0.91 -6.06 4.36
C SER A 182 0.18 -5.11 4.86
N CYS A 183 1.09 -4.68 3.98
CA CYS A 183 2.32 -3.98 4.36
C CYS A 183 2.31 -2.45 4.16
N CYS A 184 1.18 -1.86 3.74
CA CYS A 184 1.09 -0.41 3.62
C CYS A 184 0.75 0.23 4.97
N TYR A 185 1.69 0.97 5.57
CA TYR A 185 1.46 1.69 6.83
C TYR A 185 0.43 2.83 6.68
N ILE A 186 0.22 3.34 5.47
CA ILE A 186 -0.74 4.44 5.22
C ILE A 186 -2.16 3.98 5.50
N ARG A 187 -2.53 2.75 5.13
CA ARG A 187 -3.84 2.18 5.44
C ARG A 187 -4.10 2.22 6.95
N GLN A 188 -3.14 1.74 7.74
CA GLN A 188 -3.25 1.74 9.19
C GLN A 188 -3.37 3.17 9.76
N LEU A 189 -2.60 4.11 9.24
CA LEU A 189 -2.68 5.52 9.63
C LEU A 189 -4.04 6.15 9.30
N VAL A 190 -4.63 5.82 8.15
CA VAL A 190 -6.00 6.28 7.80
C VAL A 190 -7.01 5.74 8.81
N ILE A 191 -6.93 4.45 9.16
CA ILE A 191 -7.82 3.84 10.15
C ILE A 191 -7.67 4.54 11.51
N GLU A 192 -6.43 4.77 11.96
CA GLU A 192 -6.14 5.48 13.22
C GLU A 192 -6.72 6.90 13.22
N VAL A 193 -6.51 7.66 12.15
CA VAL A 193 -7.09 9.01 12.01
C VAL A 193 -8.61 8.96 12.02
N CYS A 194 -9.25 8.00 11.35
CA CYS A 194 -10.70 7.84 11.39
C CYS A 194 -11.20 7.54 12.81
N LEU A 195 -10.53 6.66 13.54
CA LEU A 195 -10.87 6.34 14.93
C LEU A 195 -10.72 7.57 15.84
N GLU A 196 -9.65 8.34 15.71
CA GLU A 196 -9.43 9.60 16.45
C GLU A 196 -10.52 10.64 16.15
N LYS A 197 -11.00 10.69 14.90
CA LYS A 197 -12.07 11.60 14.47
C LYS A 197 -13.47 11.09 14.79
N GLY A 198 -13.61 9.88 15.35
CA GLY A 198 -14.89 9.25 15.65
C GLY A 198 -15.66 8.81 14.40
N ILE A 199 -14.97 8.58 13.28
CA ILE A 199 -15.55 8.07 12.04
C ILE A 199 -15.49 6.53 12.09
N PRO A 200 -16.63 5.82 11.98
CA PRO A 200 -16.64 4.37 11.99
C PRO A 200 -15.94 3.81 10.74
N VAL A 201 -15.07 2.82 10.95
CA VAL A 201 -14.37 2.09 9.88
C VAL A 201 -14.82 0.64 9.86
N ARG A 202 -15.11 0.10 8.67
CA ARG A 202 -15.46 -1.31 8.45
C ARG A 202 -14.48 -1.95 7.47
N GLU A 203 -13.88 -3.04 7.91
CA GLU A 203 -12.99 -3.86 7.07
C GLU A 203 -13.81 -4.86 6.25
N VAL A 204 -14.55 -4.37 5.25
CA VAL A 204 -15.35 -5.15 4.30
C VAL A 204 -15.02 -4.68 2.89
N ALA A 205 -14.77 -5.63 1.99
CA ALA A 205 -14.49 -5.32 0.58
C ALA A 205 -15.70 -4.62 -0.07
N PRO A 206 -15.56 -3.37 -0.53
CA PRO A 206 -16.70 -2.61 -1.04
C PRO A 206 -17.13 -3.13 -2.43
N SER A 207 -18.43 -3.41 -2.60
CA SER A 207 -18.99 -3.98 -3.84
C SER A 207 -19.10 -2.95 -4.98
N TRP A 208 -18.48 -3.22 -6.13
CA TRP A 208 -18.47 -2.37 -7.33
C TRP A 208 -19.87 -2.02 -7.83
N SER A 209 -20.81 -2.95 -7.69
CA SER A 209 -22.22 -2.76 -8.08
C SER A 209 -22.93 -1.70 -7.24
N MET A 210 -22.48 -1.45 -6.01
CA MET A 210 -23.05 -0.44 -5.11
C MET A 210 -22.38 0.93 -5.26
N ARG A 211 -21.64 1.18 -6.35
CA ARG A 211 -20.88 2.42 -6.55
C ARG A 211 -21.71 3.71 -6.51
N GLU A 212 -22.98 3.65 -6.91
CA GLU A 212 -23.89 4.79 -6.95
C GLU A 212 -24.32 5.28 -5.56
N TRP A 213 -24.12 4.45 -4.53
CA TRP A 213 -24.49 4.72 -3.14
C TRP A 213 -23.30 5.23 -2.32
N ARG A 214 -22.19 5.50 -3.00
CA ARG A 214 -20.94 5.98 -2.41
C ARG A 214 -20.87 7.48 -2.57
N GLU A 215 -20.58 8.16 -1.47
CA GLU A 215 -20.41 9.60 -1.45
C GLU A 215 -19.05 9.96 -2.02
N GLU A 216 -18.02 9.25 -1.56
CA GLU A 216 -16.65 9.47 -1.98
C GLU A 216 -15.87 8.15 -2.00
N ALA A 217 -14.85 8.09 -2.85
CA ALA A 217 -13.84 7.05 -2.80
C ALA A 217 -12.47 7.69 -2.94
N PHE A 218 -11.48 7.05 -2.31
CA PHE A 218 -10.11 7.49 -2.41
C PHE A 218 -9.15 6.31 -2.35
N VAL A 219 -8.00 6.51 -2.99
CA VAL A 219 -6.88 5.57 -2.94
C VAL A 219 -5.71 6.13 -2.18
N THR A 220 -4.93 5.25 -1.55
CA THR A 220 -3.73 5.62 -0.80
C THR A 220 -2.53 4.78 -1.17
N SER A 221 -1.35 5.37 -1.19
CA SER A 221 -0.08 4.66 -1.31
C SER A 221 1.01 5.44 -0.57
N GLN A 222 2.18 4.83 -0.42
CA GLN A 222 3.32 5.49 0.22
C GLN A 222 3.86 6.69 -0.56
N LEU A 223 3.54 6.79 -1.85
CA LEU A 223 3.85 7.94 -2.70
C LEU A 223 2.65 8.90 -2.80
N HIS A 224 1.44 8.40 -2.59
CA HIS A 224 0.19 9.16 -2.73
C HIS A 224 -0.64 9.06 -1.46
N CYS A 225 -0.52 10.03 -0.55
CA CYS A 225 -1.23 9.95 0.73
C CYS A 225 -2.75 9.97 0.58
N LEU A 226 -3.30 10.64 -0.44
CA LEU A 226 -4.74 10.66 -0.70
C LEU A 226 -5.02 11.12 -2.14
N ARG A 227 -5.83 10.35 -2.88
CA ARG A 227 -6.35 10.74 -4.19
C ARG A 227 -7.85 10.49 -4.22
N ARG A 228 -8.63 11.53 -4.52
CA ARG A 228 -10.09 11.47 -4.63
C ARG A 228 -10.50 10.94 -6.00
N ASP A 229 -11.57 10.16 -6.03
CA ASP A 229 -12.13 9.59 -7.25
C ASP A 229 -13.46 10.26 -7.59
N HIS A 230 -13.61 10.67 -8.85
CA HIS A 230 -14.79 11.42 -9.32
C HIS A 230 -15.52 10.74 -10.48
N SER A 231 -14.95 9.67 -11.07
CA SER A 231 -15.44 9.07 -12.31
C SER A 231 -15.12 7.58 -12.40
N TRP A 232 -16.16 6.80 -12.70
CA TRP A 232 -16.15 5.33 -12.75
C TRP A 232 -16.43 4.89 -14.19
N HIS A 233 -15.57 4.04 -14.77
CA HIS A 233 -15.73 3.50 -16.12
C HIS A 233 -15.75 1.98 -16.11
#